data_AF-A0A966V8R3-F1
#
_entry.id   AF-A0A966V8R3-F1
#
_cell.length_a   1.000
_cell.length_b   1.000
_cell.length_c   1.000
_cell.angle_alpha   90.00
_cell.angle_beta   90.00
_cell.angle_gamma   90.00
#
_symmetry.space_group_name_H-M   'P 1'
#
loop_
_entity.id
_entity.type
_entity.pdbx_description
1 polymer ?
#
loop_
_entity_poly.entity_id
_entity_poly.type
_entity_poly.pdbx_seq_one_letter_code
_entity_poly.pdbx_strand_id
1 'polypeptide(L)'
;MKVKGINGKEYVWNLTKYDIFYDDTRKRSKYHLRARNLLKEIFNSYRILEEVKLPGSTALNRKSVLYLDFYIPSLKMAFEVHGEQHYEFCPFFHKSKADFLKAKARDEDKIEWCNLNGIQIVILNFKESDDEWRKHIKGG
;
A
#
# COMPACT_ATOMS: atom_id res chain seq x y z
N MET A 1 -13.43 -9.19 7.66
CA MET A 1 -12.72 -9.21 8.97
C MET A 1 -12.97 -7.89 9.69
N LYS A 2 -12.67 -7.79 11.00
CA LYS A 2 -12.72 -6.50 11.72
C LYS A 2 -11.32 -5.88 11.76
N VAL A 3 -11.26 -4.55 11.67
CA VAL A 3 -10.04 -3.75 11.78
C VAL A 3 -10.31 -2.50 12.61
N LYS A 4 -9.27 -1.97 13.23
CA LYS A 4 -9.33 -0.72 13.98
C LYS A 4 -8.75 0.41 13.13
N GLY A 5 -9.48 1.52 13.03
CA GLY A 5 -8.99 2.73 12.40
C GLY A 5 -8.07 3.52 13.32
N ILE A 6 -7.24 4.40 12.74
CA ILE A 6 -6.41 5.35 13.50
C ILE A 6 -7.28 6.35 14.30
N ASN A 7 -8.56 6.48 13.93
CA ASN A 7 -9.55 7.23 14.71
C ASN A 7 -10.12 6.46 15.94
N GLY A 8 -9.58 5.28 16.24
CA GLY A 8 -9.96 4.45 17.39
C GLY A 8 -11.20 3.59 17.21
N LYS A 9 -11.97 3.74 16.12
CA LYS A 9 -13.21 2.98 15.87
C LYS A 9 -12.93 1.66 15.16
N GLU A 10 -13.80 0.68 15.38
CA GLU A 10 -13.77 -0.59 14.64
C GLU A 10 -14.58 -0.51 13.34
N TYR A 11 -14.11 -1.23 12.33
CA TYR A 11 -14.70 -1.29 11.01
C TYR A 11 -14.75 -2.73 10.49
N VAL A 12 -15.81 -3.05 9.73
CA VAL A 12 -15.82 -4.26 8.91
C VAL A 12 -14.99 -4.00 7.66
N TRP A 13 -13.89 -4.72 7.52
CA TRP A 13 -13.05 -4.72 6.33
C TRP A 13 -13.49 -5.82 5.38
N ASN A 14 -14.20 -5.41 4.33
CA ASN A 14 -14.65 -6.28 3.25
C ASN A 14 -13.61 -6.27 2.13
N LEU A 15 -13.06 -7.44 1.84
CA LEU A 15 -11.94 -7.63 0.91
C LEU A 15 -12.34 -8.27 -0.43
N THR A 16 -13.63 -8.48 -0.72
CA THR A 16 -14.07 -9.25 -1.89
C THR A 16 -13.90 -8.54 -3.23
N LYS A 17 -13.57 -7.24 -3.25
CA LYS A 17 -13.53 -6.40 -4.46
C LYS A 17 -12.12 -6.01 -4.93
N TYR A 18 -11.09 -6.58 -4.32
CA TYR A 18 -9.69 -6.19 -4.58
C TYR A 18 -8.91 -7.23 -5.36
N ASP A 19 -9.54 -8.33 -5.76
CA ASP A 19 -8.95 -9.29 -6.67
C ASP A 19 -8.68 -8.64 -8.04
N ILE A 20 -7.65 -9.14 -8.72
CA ILE A 20 -7.33 -8.78 -10.09
C ILE A 20 -7.65 -9.95 -10.99
N PHE A 21 -8.55 -9.70 -11.94
CA PHE A 21 -8.89 -10.63 -13.01
C PHE A 21 -7.99 -10.37 -14.22
N TYR A 22 -7.89 -11.35 -15.12
CA TYR A 22 -7.01 -11.31 -16.29
C TYR A 22 -7.33 -10.12 -17.21
N ASP A 23 -8.59 -9.69 -17.25
CA ASP A 23 -9.13 -8.60 -18.05
C ASP A 23 -9.14 -7.23 -17.33
N ASP A 24 -8.38 -7.10 -16.23
CA ASP A 24 -8.34 -5.85 -15.48
C ASP A 24 -7.72 -4.69 -16.30
N THR A 25 -8.58 -3.73 -16.67
CA THR A 25 -8.23 -2.54 -17.46
C THR A 25 -7.76 -1.35 -16.62
N ARG A 26 -7.72 -1.48 -15.28
CA ARG A 26 -7.34 -0.38 -14.39
C ARG A 26 -5.87 -0.01 -14.60
N LYS A 27 -5.62 1.26 -14.92
CA LYS A 27 -4.27 1.79 -15.09
C LYS A 27 -3.48 1.70 -13.78
N ARG A 28 -2.22 1.29 -13.89
CA ARG A 28 -1.23 1.23 -12.80
C ARG A 28 0.09 1.80 -13.27
N SER A 29 0.90 2.29 -12.32
CA SER A 29 2.24 2.76 -12.63
C SER A 29 3.13 1.59 -13.09
N LYS A 30 4.21 1.90 -13.81
CA LYS A 30 5.21 0.90 -14.20
C LYS A 30 5.76 0.12 -12.99
N TYR A 31 6.02 0.81 -11.88
CA TYR A 31 6.55 0.19 -10.66
C TYR A 31 5.52 -0.72 -9.98
N HIS A 32 4.24 -0.35 -10.02
CA HIS A 32 3.17 -1.21 -9.51
C HIS A 32 3.05 -2.51 -10.32
N LEU A 33 3.09 -2.42 -11.64
CA LEU A 33 3.08 -3.61 -12.51
C LEU A 33 4.30 -4.51 -12.29
N ARG A 34 5.47 -3.91 -12.06
CA ARG A 34 6.70 -4.63 -11.67
C ARG A 34 6.50 -5.38 -10.36
N ALA A 35 5.98 -4.71 -9.32
CA ALA A 35 5.73 -5.33 -8.01
C ALA A 35 4.70 -6.46 -8.12
N ARG A 36 3.64 -6.27 -8.91
CA ARG A 36 2.64 -7.31 -9.18
C ARG A 36 3.26 -8.58 -9.73
N ASN A 37 4.11 -8.47 -10.75
CA ASN A 37 4.75 -9.64 -11.37
C ASN A 37 5.61 -10.37 -10.33
N LEU A 38 6.42 -9.62 -9.58
CA LEU A 38 7.30 -10.18 -8.57
C LEU A 38 6.52 -10.89 -7.45
N LEU A 39 5.46 -10.25 -6.93
CA LEU A 39 4.61 -10.82 -5.89
C LEU A 39 3.87 -12.05 -6.38
N LYS A 40 3.40 -12.07 -7.64
CA LYS A 40 2.77 -13.26 -8.24
C LYS A 40 3.74 -14.42 -8.38
N GLU A 41 5.01 -14.18 -8.68
CA GLU A 41 6.02 -15.23 -8.71
C GLU A 41 6.29 -15.81 -7.31
N ILE A 42 6.51 -14.94 -6.32
CA ILE A 42 6.87 -15.33 -4.96
C ILE A 42 5.69 -15.97 -4.22
N PHE A 43 4.50 -15.38 -4.36
CA PHE A 43 3.29 -15.77 -3.64
C PHE A 43 2.22 -16.35 -4.57
N ASN A 44 2.62 -17.16 -5.56
CA ASN A 44 1.74 -17.73 -6.59
C ASN A 44 0.51 -18.48 -6.05
N SER A 45 0.61 -19.06 -4.85
CA SER A 45 -0.47 -19.81 -4.20
C SER A 45 -1.33 -18.97 -3.24
N TYR A 46 -1.01 -17.68 -3.11
CA TYR A 46 -1.70 -16.77 -2.20
C TYR A 46 -2.63 -15.82 -2.96
N ARG A 47 -3.69 -15.41 -2.27
CA ARG A 47 -4.60 -14.37 -2.75
C ARG A 47 -3.95 -12.99 -2.54
N ILE A 48 -3.47 -12.40 -3.62
CA ILE A 48 -2.89 -11.05 -3.65
C ILE A 48 -3.98 -10.06 -4.06
N LEU A 49 -4.24 -9.07 -3.21
CA LEU A 49 -5.21 -8.00 -3.42
C LEU A 49 -4.49 -6.72 -3.80
N GLU A 50 -5.14 -5.87 -4.60
CA GLU A 50 -4.58 -4.59 -5.04
C GLU A 50 -5.49 -3.40 -4.74
N GLU A 51 -4.88 -2.22 -4.48
CA GLU A 51 -5.58 -0.97 -4.14
C GLU A 51 -6.59 -1.16 -3.00
N VAL A 52 -6.14 -1.75 -1.90
CA VAL A 52 -7.00 -2.14 -0.79
C VAL A 52 -7.29 -0.95 0.11
N LYS A 53 -8.54 -0.49 0.13
CA LYS A 53 -8.99 0.61 1.00
C LYS A 53 -8.71 0.30 2.47
N LEU A 54 -8.30 1.30 3.23
CA LEU A 54 -8.07 1.22 4.68
C LEU A 54 -9.22 1.90 5.46
N PRO A 55 -10.20 1.15 6.00
CA PRO A 55 -11.30 1.75 6.76
C PRO A 55 -10.80 2.48 8.02
N GLY A 56 -11.34 3.67 8.29
CA GLY A 56 -10.95 4.45 9.47
C GLY A 56 -9.55 5.05 9.41
N SER A 57 -8.89 5.04 8.24
CA SER A 57 -7.62 5.74 7.99
C SER A 57 -7.78 7.26 7.78
N THR A 58 -9.02 7.75 7.75
CA THR A 58 -9.30 9.17 7.60
C THR A 58 -9.10 9.85 8.95
N ALA A 59 -7.96 10.51 9.15
CA ALA A 59 -7.74 11.37 10.31
C ALA A 59 -8.78 12.51 10.36
N LEU A 60 -9.08 13.04 11.55
CA LEU A 60 -10.11 14.07 11.78
C LEU A 60 -9.97 15.30 10.85
N ASN A 61 -8.75 15.63 10.46
CA ASN A 61 -8.43 16.80 9.62
C ASN A 61 -8.33 16.48 8.12
N ARG A 62 -8.73 15.29 7.67
CA ARG A 62 -8.57 14.82 6.29
C ARG A 62 -9.91 14.32 5.74
N LYS A 63 -10.09 14.43 4.42
CA LYS A 63 -11.32 13.99 3.73
C LYS A 63 -11.20 12.66 2.99
N SER A 64 -9.98 12.21 2.69
CA SER A 64 -9.76 11.01 1.86
C SER A 64 -9.24 9.82 2.66
N VAL A 65 -9.83 8.67 2.37
CA VAL A 65 -9.36 7.36 2.84
C VAL A 65 -8.03 6.99 2.17
N LEU A 66 -7.26 6.14 2.82
CA LEU A 66 -5.99 5.59 2.32
C LEU A 66 -6.23 4.22 1.69
N TYR A 67 -5.25 3.79 0.90
CA TYR A 67 -5.26 2.52 0.19
C TYR A 67 -3.87 1.89 0.31
N LEU A 68 -3.82 0.56 0.34
CA LEU A 68 -2.60 -0.21 0.17
C LEU A 68 -2.42 -0.61 -1.29
N ASP A 69 -1.21 -0.51 -1.83
CA ASP A 69 -0.96 -0.95 -3.20
C ASP A 69 -1.21 -2.46 -3.34
N PHE A 70 -0.69 -3.25 -2.39
CA PHE A 70 -0.91 -4.69 -2.31
C PHE A 70 -1.18 -5.18 -0.89
N TYR A 71 -2.00 -6.23 -0.76
CA TYR A 71 -2.24 -6.90 0.52
C TYR A 71 -2.49 -8.41 0.33
N ILE A 72 -1.86 -9.24 1.18
CA ILE A 72 -2.04 -10.69 1.23
C ILE A 72 -2.70 -11.04 2.58
N PRO A 73 -4.03 -11.27 2.61
CA PRO A 73 -4.76 -11.41 3.87
C PRO A 73 -4.34 -12.61 4.73
N SER A 74 -3.99 -13.73 4.11
CA SER A 74 -3.59 -14.95 4.84
C SER A 74 -2.22 -14.82 5.51
N LEU A 75 -1.37 -13.92 5.03
CA LEU A 75 -0.07 -13.61 5.62
C LEU A 75 -0.09 -12.35 6.49
N LYS A 76 -1.19 -11.58 6.47
CA LYS A 76 -1.26 -10.22 7.03
C LYS A 76 -0.09 -9.34 6.60
N MET A 77 0.23 -9.39 5.31
CA MET A 77 1.37 -8.67 4.74
C MET A 77 0.89 -7.69 3.68
N ALA A 78 1.36 -6.46 3.74
CA ALA A 78 1.08 -5.39 2.81
C ALA A 78 2.37 -4.93 2.11
N PHE A 79 2.24 -4.48 0.87
CA PHE A 79 3.37 -3.93 0.12
C PHE A 79 2.99 -2.57 -0.45
N GLU A 80 3.89 -1.62 -0.33
CA GLU A 80 3.78 -0.25 -0.85
C GLU A 80 4.92 0.02 -1.83
N VAL A 81 4.59 0.56 -3.01
CA VAL A 81 5.55 0.82 -4.07
C VAL A 81 5.85 2.31 -4.12
N HIS A 82 6.95 2.70 -3.48
CA HIS A 82 7.33 4.11 -3.37
C HIS A 82 8.14 4.56 -4.59
N GLY A 83 7.53 5.41 -5.41
CA GLY A 83 8.20 6.18 -6.47
C GLY A 83 8.95 7.40 -5.94
N GLU A 84 9.59 8.15 -6.84
CA GLU A 84 10.38 9.36 -6.53
C GLU A 84 9.59 10.38 -5.69
N GLN A 85 8.29 10.52 -5.97
CA GLN A 85 7.39 11.44 -5.26
C GLN A 85 7.28 11.17 -3.75
N HIS A 86 7.61 9.96 -3.30
CA HIS A 86 7.63 9.60 -1.88
C HIS A 86 8.92 10.01 -1.19
N TYR A 87 9.99 10.36 -1.91
CA TYR A 87 11.28 10.70 -1.32
C TYR A 87 11.62 12.17 -1.49
N GLU A 88 11.20 12.77 -2.59
CA GLU A 88 11.58 14.13 -2.97
C GLU A 88 10.37 14.94 -3.46
N PHE A 89 10.45 16.26 -3.31
CA PHE A 89 9.44 17.16 -3.85
C PHE A 89 9.55 17.19 -5.39
N CYS A 90 8.56 16.60 -6.05
CA CYS A 90 8.38 16.68 -7.49
C CYS A 90 7.15 17.53 -7.85
N PRO A 91 7.29 18.65 -8.59
CA PRO A 91 6.18 19.52 -9.00
C PRO A 91 5.06 18.82 -9.78
N PHE A 92 5.38 17.72 -10.46
CA PHE A 92 4.40 16.90 -11.17
C PHE A 92 3.41 16.21 -10.20
N PHE A 93 3.88 15.82 -9.02
CA PHE A 93 3.07 15.12 -8.01
C PHE A 93 2.59 16.05 -6.89
N HIS A 94 3.34 17.12 -6.61
CA HIS A 94 3.12 18.01 -5.47
C HIS A 94 3.01 19.46 -5.93
N LYS A 95 1.89 20.12 -5.65
CA LYS A 95 1.71 21.54 -6.01
C LYS A 95 2.55 22.48 -5.13
N SER A 96 2.91 22.03 -3.93
CA SER A 96 3.68 22.80 -2.96
C SER A 96 4.49 21.88 -2.05
N LYS A 97 5.51 22.42 -1.37
CA LYS A 97 6.25 21.68 -0.32
C LYS A 97 5.32 21.18 0.79
N ALA A 98 4.27 21.95 1.11
CA ALA A 98 3.27 21.54 2.08
C ALA A 98 2.50 20.29 1.62
N ASP A 99 2.24 20.13 0.33
CA ASP A 99 1.56 18.94 -0.20
C ASP A 99 2.47 17.71 -0.18
N PHE A 100 3.77 17.88 -0.40
CA PHE A 100 4.75 16.82 -0.20
C PHE A 100 4.81 16.36 1.27
N LEU A 101 4.84 17.30 2.22
CA LEU A 101 4.78 16.96 3.65
C LEU A 101 3.47 16.25 4.02
N LYS A 102 2.34 16.66 3.43
CA LYS A 102 1.06 15.94 3.60
C LYS A 102 1.12 14.53 3.01
N ALA A 103 1.80 14.32 1.88
CA ALA A 103 1.99 12.99 1.29
C ALA A 103 2.80 12.09 2.24
N LYS A 104 3.93 12.60 2.78
CA LYS A 104 4.73 11.91 3.79
C LYS A 104 3.91 11.51 5.03
N ALA A 105 3.12 12.44 5.56
CA ALA A 105 2.25 12.14 6.71
C ALA A 105 1.18 11.07 6.38
N ARG A 106 0.74 10.95 5.12
CA ARG A 106 -0.17 9.86 4.70
C ARG A 106 0.53 8.52 4.64
N ASP A 107 1.79 8.49 4.22
CA ASP A 107 2.60 7.26 4.23
C ASP A 107 2.82 6.78 5.68
N GLU A 108 3.06 7.70 6.62
CA GLU A 108 3.13 7.41 8.06
C GLU A 108 1.81 6.86 8.61
N ASP A 109 0.67 7.49 8.27
CA ASP A 109 -0.66 7.00 8.67
C ASP A 109 -0.92 5.57 8.17
N LYS A 110 -0.44 5.21 6.97
CA LYS A 110 -0.59 3.83 6.44
C LYS A 110 0.18 2.83 7.31
N ILE A 111 1.40 3.18 7.69
CA ILE A 111 2.26 2.34 8.54
C ILE A 111 1.60 2.17 9.91
N GLU A 112 1.13 3.27 10.51
CA GLU A 112 0.41 3.22 11.79
C GLU A 112 -0.85 2.35 11.71
N TRP A 113 -1.65 2.54 10.65
CA TRP A 113 -2.85 1.73 10.42
C TRP A 113 -2.53 0.24 10.30
N CYS A 114 -1.45 -0.12 9.59
CA CYS A 114 -1.01 -1.50 9.48
C CYS A 114 -0.55 -2.07 10.83
N ASN A 115 0.29 -1.33 11.56
CA ASN A 115 0.77 -1.72 12.89
C ASN A 115 -0.38 -1.96 13.87
N LEU A 116 -1.38 -1.06 13.88
CA LEU A 116 -2.56 -1.17 14.74
C LEU A 116 -3.37 -2.45 14.48
N ASN A 117 -3.32 -2.96 13.25
CA ASN A 117 -4.05 -4.15 12.82
C ASN A 117 -3.18 -5.42 12.75
N GLY A 118 -1.93 -5.35 13.21
CA GLY A 118 -0.98 -6.46 13.15
C GLY A 118 -0.69 -6.90 11.72
N ILE A 119 -0.62 -5.93 10.80
CA ILE A 119 -0.26 -6.12 9.40
C ILE A 119 1.18 -5.66 9.22
N GLN A 120 2.02 -6.55 8.73
CA GLN A 120 3.38 -6.23 8.35
C GLN A 120 3.36 -5.45 7.03
N ILE A 121 4.08 -4.34 6.95
CA ILE A 121 4.16 -3.52 5.75
C ILE A 121 5.59 -3.51 5.22
N VAL A 122 5.76 -3.80 3.93
CA VAL A 122 7.05 -3.79 3.24
C VAL A 122 7.03 -2.67 2.19
N ILE A 123 8.01 -1.78 2.26
CA ILE A 123 8.15 -0.67 1.31
C ILE A 123 9.14 -1.08 0.23
N LEU A 124 8.70 -1.00 -1.04
CA LEU A 124 9.47 -1.30 -2.22
C LEU A 124 9.91 0.01 -2.88
N ASN A 125 11.19 0.36 -2.75
CA ASN A 125 11.72 1.62 -3.28
C ASN A 125 12.00 1.47 -4.79
N PHE A 126 11.51 2.41 -5.60
CA PHE A 126 11.71 2.38 -7.05
C PHE A 126 13.18 2.36 -7.49
N LYS A 127 14.11 2.85 -6.66
CA LYS A 127 15.56 2.86 -6.95
C LYS A 127 16.20 1.47 -6.82
N GLU A 128 15.52 0.53 -6.17
CA GLU A 128 16.04 -0.81 -5.90
C GLU A 128 15.79 -1.79 -7.06
N SER A 129 16.70 -2.75 -7.19
CA SER A 129 16.63 -3.88 -8.10
C SER A 129 15.62 -4.95 -7.66
N ASP A 130 15.30 -5.89 -8.57
CA ASP A 130 14.37 -6.98 -8.26
C ASP A 130 14.93 -7.87 -7.13
N ASP A 131 16.24 -8.07 -7.07
CA ASP A 131 16.87 -8.87 -6.03
C ASP A 131 16.78 -8.22 -4.65
N GLU A 132 16.91 -6.89 -4.58
CA GLU A 132 16.69 -6.13 -3.34
C GLU A 132 15.24 -6.21 -2.90
N TRP A 133 14.28 -6.02 -3.82
CA TRP A 133 12.86 -6.23 -3.52
C TRP A 133 12.57 -7.65 -3.03
N ARG A 134 13.15 -8.68 -3.65
CA ARG A 134 13.03 -10.07 -3.20
C ARG A 134 13.54 -10.28 -1.77
N LYS A 135 14.63 -9.60 -1.39
CA LYS A 135 15.16 -9.66 -0.01
C LYS A 135 14.19 -9.03 0.98
N HIS A 136 13.66 -7.84 0.68
CA HIS A 136 12.67 -7.17 1.53
C HIS A 136 11.39 -8.00 1.69
N ILE A 137 10.93 -8.62 0.60
CA ILE A 137 9.71 -9.45 0.59
C ILE A 137 9.89 -10.75 1.40
N LYS A 138 11.07 -11.38 1.37
CA LYS A 138 11.34 -12.65 2.06
C LYS A 138 11.87 -12.49 3.48
N GLY A 139 12.52 -11.36 3.78
CA GLY A 139 13.16 -11.08 5.05
C GLY A 139 12.31 -10.25 6.02
N GLY A 140 11.13 -9.82 5.58
CA GLY A 140 10.13 -9.17 6.43
C GLY A 140 9.36 -10.18 7.26
#